data_AF-A0A3G9GBK8-F1
#
_entry.id   AF-A0A3G9GBK8-F1
#
_cell.length_a   1.000
_cell.length_b   1.000
_cell.length_c   1.000
_cell.angle_alpha   90.00
_cell.angle_beta   90.00
_cell.angle_gamma   90.00
#
_symmetry.space_group_name_H-M   'P 1'
#
loop_
_entity.id
_entity.type
_entity.pdbx_description
1 polymer ?
#
loop_
_entity_poly.entity_id
_entity_poly.type
_entity_poly.pdbx_seq_one_letter_code
_entity_poly.pdbx_strand_id
1 'polypeptide(L)' 'MLGLGLHSETHEPMVAYRALYGDYQLWTRPAGMFLETVIHQGESQPRFSPVKLF' A
#
# COMPACT_ATOMS: atom_id res chain seq x y z
N MET A 1 6.84 3.02 2.64
CA MET A 1 5.73 4.01 2.64
C MET A 1 6.35 5.40 2.59
N LEU A 2 5.75 6.34 1.84
CA LEU A 2 6.21 7.73 1.80
C LEU A 2 5.34 8.66 2.64
N GLY A 3 4.04 8.40 2.74
CA GLY A 3 3.15 9.18 3.60
C GLY A 3 1.67 8.78 3.51
N LEU A 4 0.87 9.39 4.38
CA LEU A 4 -0.60 9.38 4.32
C LEU A 4 -1.09 10.70 3.73
N GLY A 5 -2.21 10.64 3.02
CA GLY A 5 -2.92 11.82 2.52
C GLY A 5 -4.42 11.58 2.49
N LEU A 6 -5.18 12.61 2.13
CA LEU A 6 -6.61 12.50 1.87
C LEU A 6 -6.85 12.70 0.37
N HIS A 7 -7.71 11.89 -0.23
CA HIS A 7 -8.19 12.12 -1.57
C HIS A 7 -9.02 13.41 -1.58
N SER A 8 -8.67 14.38 -2.42
CA SER A 8 -9.20 15.76 -2.35
C SER A 8 -10.72 15.85 -2.55
N GLU A 9 -11.28 14.97 -3.37
CA GLU A 9 -12.67 15.00 -3.79
C GLU A 9 -13.58 14.22 -2.83
N THR A 10 -13.04 13.22 -2.13
CA THR A 10 -13.82 12.28 -1.31
C THR A 10 -13.41 12.30 0.15
N HIS A 11 -12.30 12.93 0.48
CA HIS A 11 -11.62 12.89 1.78
C HIS A 11 -11.29 11.48 2.27
N GLU A 12 -11.18 10.50 1.36
CA GLU A 12 -10.80 9.14 1.71
C GLU A 12 -9.31 9.08 2.08
N PRO A 13 -8.92 8.38 3.15
CA PRO A 13 -7.51 8.18 3.48
C PRO A 13 -6.76 7.37 2.42
N MET A 14 -5.63 7.89 1.96
CA MET A 14 -4.77 7.29 0.94
C MET A 14 -3.36 7.08 1.48
N VAL A 15 -2.69 6.02 1.01
CA VAL A 15 -1.27 5.75 1.26
C VAL A 15 -0.48 6.02 -0.02
N ALA A 16 0.54 6.87 0.06
CA ALA A 16 1.53 7.05 -1.00
C ALA A 16 2.76 6.16 -0.73
N TYR A 17 3.16 5.35 -1.71
CA TYR A 17 4.30 4.44 -1.58
C TYR A 17 5.01 4.20 -2.91
N ARG A 18 6.28 3.82 -2.84
CA ARG A 18 7.07 3.41 -4.01
C ARG A 18 6.99 1.90 -4.16
N ALA A 19 6.65 1.41 -5.35
CA ALA A 19 6.76 -0.01 -5.65
C ALA A 19 8.24 -0.44 -5.61
N LEU A 20 8.51 -1.65 -5.12
CA LEU A 20 9.86 -2.25 -5.12
C LEU A 20 10.02 -3.28 -6.26
N TYR A 21 9.17 -3.18 -7.27
CA TYR A 21 9.10 -4.07 -8.42
C TYR A 21 8.81 -3.24 -9.67
N GLY A 22 9.05 -3.84 -10.85
CA GLY A 22 8.90 -3.15 -12.14
C GLY A 22 9.75 -1.89 -12.20
N ASP A 23 9.16 -0.78 -12.66
CA ASP A 23 9.84 0.50 -12.85
C ASP A 23 9.96 1.36 -11.57
N TYR A 24 9.73 0.79 -10.37
CA TYR A 24 9.83 1.49 -9.09
C TYR A 24 9.00 2.78 -8.99
N GLN A 25 7.83 2.79 -9.65
CA GLN A 25 6.96 3.96 -9.72
C GLN A 25 6.34 4.33 -8.37
N LEU A 26 5.87 5.56 -8.28
CA LEU A 26 5.11 6.07 -7.15
C LEU A 26 3.62 5.76 -7.35
N TRP A 27 3.01 5.14 -6.34
CA TRP A 27 1.60 4.77 -6.33
C TRP A 27 0.88 5.41 -5.15
N THR A 28 -0.42 5.64 -5.34
CA THR A 28 -1.37 5.96 -4.27
C THR A 28 -2.46 4.90 -4.23
N ARG A 29 -2.92 4.52 -3.04
CA ARG A 29 -3.99 3.54 -2.86
C ARG A 29 -4.83 3.87 -1.62
N PRO A 30 -6.13 3.53 -1.57
CA PRO A 30 -6.92 3.63 -0.35
C PRO A 30 -6.24 2.93 0.82
N ALA A 31 -6.19 3.60 1.98
CA ALA A 31 -5.53 3.08 3.17
C ALA A 31 -6.16 1.77 3.64
N GLY A 32 -7.49 1.65 3.54
CA GLY A 32 -8.20 0.41 3.86
C GLY A 32 -7.72 -0.78 3.01
N MET A 33 -7.57 -0.58 1.69
CA MET A 33 -7.03 -1.62 0.82
C MET A 33 -5.54 -1.86 1.04
N PHE A 34 -4.77 -0.83 1.41
CA PHE A 34 -3.35 -1.00 1.70
C PHE A 34 -3.14 -1.87 2.95
N LEU A 35 -3.99 -1.69 3.98
CA LEU A 35 -3.90 -2.41 5.24
C LEU A 35 -4.67 -3.73 5.26
N GLU A 36 -5.35 -4.09 4.17
CA GLU A 36 -6.19 -5.27 4.15
C GLU A 36 -5.38 -6.58 4.23
N THR A 37 -5.98 -7.59 4.84
CA THR A 37 -5.49 -8.97 4.78
C THR A 37 -6.07 -9.65 3.54
N VAL A 38 -5.24 -10.36 2.79
CA VAL A 38 -5.63 -11.09 1.58
C VAL A 38 -5.25 -12.55 1.67
N ILE A 39 -5.93 -13.38 0.90
CA ILE A 39 -5.47 -14.73 0.60
C ILE A 39 -4.48 -14.64 -0.57
N HIS A 40 -3.23 -15.01 -0.34
CA HIS A 40 -2.19 -15.08 -1.36
C HIS A 40 -1.53 -16.45 -1.28
N GLN A 41 -1.49 -17.18 -2.41
CA GLN A 41 -0.97 -18.56 -2.47
C GLN A 41 -1.61 -19.51 -1.44
N GLY A 42 -2.89 -19.30 -1.12
CA GLY A 42 -3.63 -20.13 -0.15
C GLY A 42 -3.45 -19.71 1.32
N GLU A 43 -2.59 -18.73 1.61
CA GLU A 43 -2.34 -18.24 2.96
C GLU A 43 -2.93 -16.86 3.20
N SER A 44 -3.45 -16.64 4.41
CA SER A 44 -3.96 -15.34 4.85
C SER A 44 -2.83 -14.47 5.37
N GLN A 45 -2.57 -13.34 4.70
CA GLN A 45 -1.45 -12.45 5.03
C GLN A 45 -1.78 -10.98 4.74
N PRO A 46 -1.11 -10.02 5.40
CA PRO A 46 -1.23 -8.60 5.06
C PRO A 46 -0.93 -8.38 3.58
N ARG A 47 -1.69 -7.51 2.90
CA ARG A 47 -1.46 -7.19 1.49
C ARG A 47 -0.07 -6.60 1.27
N PHE A 48 0.40 -5.77 2.20
CA PHE A 48 1.73 -5.18 2.17
C PHE A 48 2.43 -5.40 3.51
N SER A 49 3.71 -5.77 3.44
CA SER A 49 4.59 -5.93 4.59
C SER A 49 5.80 -5.00 4.46
N PRO A 50 6.29 -4.41 5.56
CA PRO A 50 7.51 -3.62 5.53
C PRO A 50 8.69 -4.50 5.13
N VAL A 51 9.44 -4.05 4.12
CA VAL A 51 10.71 -4.69 3.76
C VAL A 51 11.77 -4.14 4.71
N LYS A 52 12.46 -5.03 5.44
CA LYS A 52 13.70 -4.65 6.13
C LYS A 52 14.78 -4.47 5.06
N LEU A 53 15.15 -3.22 4.80
CA LEU A 53 16.44 -2.93 4.21
C LEU A 53 17.48 -3.06 5.32
N PHE A 54 18.51 -3.85 5.04
CA PHE A 54 19.63 -4.21 5.92
C PHE A 54 20.27 -3.00 6.59
#